data_AF-A0A1H7SPD3-F1
#
_entry.id   AF-A0A1H7SPD3-F1
#
_cell.length_a   1.000
_cell.length_b   1.000
_cell.length_c   1.000
_cell.angle_alpha   90.00
_cell.angle_beta   90.00
_cell.angle_gamma   90.00
#
_symmetry.space_group_name_H-M   'P 1'
#
loop_
_entity.id
_entity.type
_entity.pdbx_description
1 polymer ?
#
loop_
_entity_poly.entity_id
_entity_poly.type
_entity_poly.pdbx_seq_one_letter_code
_entity_poly.pdbx_strand_id
1 'polypeptide(L)'
;MGIIGFYNGSSTSPMIDYSKCCIAFTQEKDYILLKTDVKAFVIAFDKPKNIEFRKSLICIFNYFESMSVAVNEDIMDEAFMKKYFRNIVYAFYDDYINFIKERRANKKNEEIWIEFTTLVEKWKFRN
;
A
#
# COMPACT_ATOMS: atom_id res chain seq x y z
N MET A 1 -23.66 45.81 -30.45
CA MET A 1 -24.47 44.94 -29.57
C MET A 1 -24.19 43.51 -30.00
N GLY A 2 -23.66 42.58 -29.21
CA GLY A 2 -23.21 42.54 -27.83
C GLY A 2 -22.35 41.28 -27.64
N ILE A 3 -21.45 41.37 -26.65
CA ILE A 3 -20.51 40.41 -26.05
C ILE A 3 -21.31 39.14 -25.59
N ILE A 4 -20.86 37.89 -25.48
CA ILE A 4 -19.88 37.19 -24.59
C ILE A 4 -19.94 35.71 -25.06
N GLY A 5 -18.86 35.01 -25.44
CA GLY A 5 -17.91 34.30 -24.57
C GLY A 5 -18.54 33.06 -23.89
N PHE A 6 -18.01 31.85 -24.10
CA PHE A 6 -17.61 30.91 -23.03
C PHE A 6 -17.02 29.63 -23.64
N TYR A 7 -15.69 29.51 -23.50
CA TYR A 7 -14.98 28.24 -23.46
C TYR A 7 -15.63 27.32 -22.43
N ASN A 8 -15.87 26.05 -22.78
CA ASN A 8 -15.94 24.96 -21.80
C ASN A 8 -14.86 23.94 -22.13
N GLY A 9 -13.61 24.32 -21.86
CA GLY A 9 -12.59 23.35 -21.54
C GLY A 9 -12.85 22.86 -20.11
N SER A 10 -13.37 21.65 -19.94
CA SER A 10 -13.21 20.93 -18.68
C SER A 10 -12.06 19.94 -18.84
N SER A 11 -10.84 20.47 -18.94
CA SER A 11 -9.62 19.74 -18.61
C SER A 11 -9.51 19.65 -17.08
N THR A 12 -10.44 18.94 -16.46
CA THR A 12 -10.22 18.40 -15.12
C THR A 12 -9.93 16.94 -15.36
N SER A 13 -8.65 16.55 -15.24
CA SER A 13 -8.34 15.16 -14.93
C SER A 13 -9.33 14.73 -13.85
N PRO A 14 -10.10 13.64 -14.02
CA PRO A 14 -11.00 13.16 -12.99
C PRO A 14 -10.09 12.63 -11.89
N MET A 15 -9.55 13.56 -11.11
CA MET A 15 -8.81 13.26 -9.92
C MET A 15 -9.89 12.73 -8.99
N ILE A 16 -10.08 11.40 -9.08
CA ILE A 16 -10.83 10.63 -8.12
C ILE A 16 -10.43 11.19 -6.77
N ASP A 17 -11.42 11.56 -5.97
CA ASP A 17 -11.17 12.02 -4.61
C ASP A 17 -10.73 10.78 -3.82
N TYR A 18 -9.46 10.42 -3.99
CA TYR A 18 -8.85 9.25 -3.39
C TYR A 18 -8.96 9.33 -1.87
N SER A 19 -9.06 10.53 -1.29
CA SER A 19 -9.35 10.72 0.13
C SER A 19 -10.70 10.12 0.51
N LYS A 20 -11.78 10.41 -0.24
CA LYS A 20 -13.11 9.81 0.01
C LYS A 20 -13.11 8.30 -0.19
N CYS A 21 -12.43 7.78 -1.21
CA CYS A 21 -12.32 6.33 -1.43
C CYS A 21 -11.55 5.65 -0.29
N CYS A 22 -10.46 6.25 0.19
CA CYS A 22 -9.70 5.74 1.34
C CYS A 22 -10.52 5.76 2.63
N ILE A 23 -11.31 6.82 2.87
CA ILE A 23 -12.20 6.93 4.04
C ILE A 23 -13.31 5.88 3.98
N ALA A 24 -13.91 5.65 2.82
CA ALA A 24 -14.93 4.61 2.66
C ALA A 24 -14.34 3.21 2.93
N PHE A 25 -13.13 2.95 2.42
CA PHE A 25 -12.44 1.68 2.62
C PHE A 25 -12.06 1.43 4.09
N THR A 26 -11.60 2.45 4.83
CA THR A 26 -11.28 2.29 6.27
C THR A 26 -12.50 2.04 7.14
N GLN A 27 -13.70 2.35 6.65
CA GLN A 27 -14.97 2.08 7.32
C GLN A 27 -15.55 0.70 6.97
N GLU A 28 -14.97 -0.02 6.00
CA GLU A 28 -15.43 -1.36 5.67
C GLU A 28 -15.08 -2.35 6.79
N LYS A 29 -16.03 -3.23 7.12
CA LYS A 29 -15.85 -4.29 8.11
C LYS A 29 -14.59 -5.11 7.88
N ASP A 30 -14.22 -5.32 6.63
CA ASP A 30 -13.06 -6.11 6.26
C ASP A 30 -11.76 -5.39 6.67
N TYR A 31 -11.68 -4.04 6.64
CA TYR A 31 -10.50 -3.32 7.16
C TYR A 31 -10.41 -3.38 8.69
N ILE A 32 -11.54 -3.37 9.40
CA ILE A 32 -11.54 -3.51 10.86
C ILE A 32 -10.91 -4.85 11.28
N LEU A 33 -11.17 -5.93 10.53
CA LEU A 33 -10.57 -7.24 10.80
C LEU A 33 -9.05 -7.20 10.76
N LEU A 34 -8.42 -6.37 9.91
CA LEU A 34 -6.96 -6.23 9.90
C LEU A 34 -6.41 -5.86 11.28
N LYS A 35 -7.16 -5.04 12.03
CA LYS A 35 -6.76 -4.54 13.36
C LYS A 35 -7.22 -5.44 14.50
N THR A 36 -8.37 -6.12 14.37
CA THR A 36 -8.96 -6.89 15.47
C THR A 36 -8.74 -8.40 15.38
N ASP A 37 -8.71 -8.96 14.17
CA ASP A 37 -8.57 -10.40 13.91
C ASP A 37 -7.90 -10.63 12.54
N VAL A 38 -6.57 -10.64 12.56
CA VAL A 38 -5.75 -10.77 11.34
C VAL A 38 -5.99 -12.09 10.60
N LYS A 39 -6.38 -13.17 11.31
CA LYS A 39 -6.67 -14.46 10.70
C LYS A 39 -7.99 -14.39 9.92
N ALA A 40 -9.02 -13.81 10.53
CA ALA A 40 -10.28 -13.55 9.82
C ALA A 40 -10.07 -12.60 8.63
N PHE A 41 -9.18 -11.61 8.77
CA PHE A 41 -8.80 -10.72 7.67
C PHE A 41 -8.18 -11.49 6.51
N VAL A 42 -7.20 -12.37 6.73
CA VAL A 42 -6.57 -13.16 5.65
C VAL A 42 -7.60 -14.04 4.92
N ILE A 43 -8.52 -14.66 5.65
CA ILE A 43 -9.60 -15.46 5.06
C ILE A 43 -10.53 -14.56 4.23
N ALA A 44 -10.90 -13.38 4.74
CA ALA A 44 -11.74 -12.43 4.01
C ALA A 44 -11.03 -11.85 2.78
N PHE A 45 -9.73 -11.60 2.87
CA PHE A 45 -8.89 -11.06 1.80
C PHE A 45 -8.88 -11.93 0.55
N ASP A 46 -8.89 -13.26 0.71
CA ASP A 46 -8.89 -14.20 -0.41
C ASP A 46 -10.29 -14.46 -1.00
N LYS A 47 -11.38 -13.89 -0.43
CA LYS A 47 -12.76 -14.05 -0.95
C LYS A 47 -12.94 -13.39 -2.33
N PRO A 48 -13.70 -14.01 -3.26
CA PRO A 48 -13.91 -13.46 -4.60
C PRO A 48 -14.48 -12.04 -4.64
N LYS A 49 -15.38 -11.70 -3.70
CA LYS A 49 -15.98 -10.36 -3.59
C LYS A 49 -14.96 -9.24 -3.36
N ASN A 50 -13.77 -9.57 -2.84
CA ASN A 50 -12.73 -8.61 -2.46
C ASN A 50 -11.59 -8.56 -3.49
N ILE A 51 -11.81 -9.07 -4.70
CA ILE A 51 -10.76 -9.21 -5.72
C ILE A 51 -10.05 -7.89 -6.06
N GLU A 52 -10.79 -6.79 -6.19
CA GLU A 52 -10.20 -5.49 -6.54
C GLU A 52 -9.37 -4.94 -5.38
N PHE A 53 -9.89 -4.99 -4.15
CA PHE A 53 -9.11 -4.65 -2.96
C PHE A 53 -7.83 -5.48 -2.85
N ARG A 54 -7.93 -6.81 -3.04
CA ARG A 54 -6.79 -7.72 -3.03
C ARG A 54 -5.75 -7.33 -4.08
N LYS A 55 -6.16 -7.06 -5.31
CA LYS A 55 -5.26 -6.63 -6.39
C LYS A 55 -4.55 -5.34 -6.04
N SER A 56 -5.29 -4.33 -5.55
CA SER A 56 -4.72 -3.04 -5.15
C SER A 56 -3.67 -3.21 -4.05
N LEU A 57 -3.99 -3.96 -3.00
CA LEU A 57 -3.07 -4.15 -1.88
C LEU A 57 -1.82 -4.94 -2.30
N ILE A 58 -1.97 -6.02 -3.09
CA ILE A 58 -0.84 -6.77 -3.65
C ILE A 58 0.02 -5.87 -4.54
N CYS A 59 -0.58 -5.01 -5.36
CA CYS A 59 0.15 -4.09 -6.22
C CYS A 59 1.01 -3.12 -5.41
N ILE A 60 0.47 -2.57 -4.31
CA ILE A 60 1.22 -1.69 -3.40
C ILE A 60 2.39 -2.44 -2.77
N PHE A 61 2.19 -3.65 -2.25
CA PHE A 61 3.28 -4.43 -1.66
C PHE A 61 4.33 -4.82 -2.69
N ASN A 62 3.92 -5.20 -3.90
CA ASN A 62 4.88 -5.51 -4.96
C ASN A 62 5.69 -4.29 -5.38
N TYR A 63 5.09 -3.09 -5.35
CA TYR A 63 5.81 -1.85 -5.58
C TYR A 63 6.87 -1.61 -4.50
N PHE A 64 6.51 -1.73 -3.22
CA PHE A 64 7.48 -1.60 -2.13
C PHE A 64 8.55 -2.69 -2.15
N GLU A 65 8.20 -3.92 -2.50
CA GLU A 65 9.15 -5.01 -2.67
C GLU A 65 10.17 -4.69 -3.77
N SER A 66 9.70 -4.30 -4.95
CA SER A 66 10.57 -3.97 -6.09
C SER A 66 11.48 -2.78 -5.78
N MET A 67 10.93 -1.77 -5.09
CA MET A 67 11.69 -0.63 -4.60
C MET A 67 12.76 -1.07 -3.60
N SER A 68 12.45 -2.02 -2.72
CA SER A 68 13.37 -2.49 -1.69
C SER A 68 14.51 -3.31 -2.28
N VAL A 69 14.21 -4.17 -3.26
CA VAL A 69 15.23 -4.85 -4.07
C VAL A 69 16.15 -3.82 -4.72
N ALA A 70 15.62 -2.80 -5.39
CA ALA A 70 16.43 -1.79 -6.06
C ALA A 70 17.34 -1.01 -5.11
N VAL A 71 16.90 -0.76 -3.87
CA VAL A 71 17.74 -0.15 -2.83
C VAL A 71 18.83 -1.12 -2.35
N ASN A 72 18.50 -2.40 -2.15
CA ASN A 72 19.45 -3.40 -1.66
C ASN A 72 20.51 -3.77 -2.71
N GLU A 73 20.18 -3.67 -3.99
CA GLU A 73 21.10 -3.88 -5.12
C GLU A 73 21.87 -2.60 -5.52
N ASP A 74 21.84 -1.55 -4.68
CA ASP A 74 22.49 -0.25 -4.92
C ASP A 74 22.09 0.42 -6.28
N ILE A 75 20.93 0.05 -6.83
CA ILE A 75 20.36 0.66 -8.05
C ILE A 75 19.74 2.02 -7.71
N MET A 76 19.16 2.15 -6.51
CA MET A 76 18.57 3.39 -6.00
C MET A 76 19.31 3.87 -4.75
N ASP A 77 19.54 5.18 -4.65
CA ASP A 77 20.18 5.81 -3.49
C ASP A 77 19.31 5.64 -2.22
N GLU A 78 19.79 4.83 -1.28
CA GLU A 78 19.06 4.52 -0.04
C GLU A 78 18.74 5.78 0.78
N ALA A 79 19.66 6.76 0.84
CA ALA A 79 19.47 7.96 1.65
C ALA A 79 18.35 8.85 1.09
N PHE A 80 18.29 9.00 -0.23
CA PHE A 80 17.21 9.67 -0.93
C PHE A 80 15.88 8.93 -0.74
N MET A 81 15.88 7.61 -0.96
CA MET A 81 14.68 6.80 -0.84
C MET A 81 14.12 6.82 0.59
N LYS A 82 14.98 6.71 1.62
CA LYS A 82 14.58 6.87 3.03
C LYS A 82 14.04 8.27 3.27
N LYS A 83 14.68 9.33 2.76
CA LYS A 83 14.19 10.71 2.97
C LYS A 83 12.80 10.95 2.38
N TYR A 84 12.51 10.38 1.22
CA TYR A 84 11.26 10.63 0.48
C TYR A 84 10.13 9.67 0.85
N PHE A 85 10.42 8.38 0.97
CA PHE A 85 9.41 7.33 1.11
C PHE A 85 9.23 6.80 2.54
N ARG A 86 10.11 7.14 3.49
CA ARG A 86 10.06 6.56 4.86
C ARG A 86 8.68 6.58 5.48
N ASN A 87 7.97 7.71 5.43
CA ASN A 87 6.70 7.83 6.14
C ASN A 87 5.62 6.89 5.57
N ILE A 88 5.52 6.78 4.24
CA ILE A 88 4.53 5.89 3.61
C ILE A 88 4.92 4.41 3.79
N VAL A 89 6.19 4.09 3.63
CA VAL A 89 6.74 2.74 3.84
C VAL A 89 6.52 2.27 5.28
N TYR A 90 6.76 3.14 6.27
CA TYR A 90 6.52 2.85 7.68
C TYR A 90 5.04 2.66 7.99
N ALA A 91 4.18 3.56 7.50
CA ALA A 91 2.74 3.45 7.73
C ALA A 91 2.19 2.10 7.21
N PHE A 92 2.57 1.70 5.99
CA PHE A 92 2.15 0.41 5.44
C PHE A 92 2.75 -0.77 6.19
N TYR A 93 4.01 -0.71 6.60
CA TYR A 93 4.61 -1.77 7.41
C TYR A 93 3.87 -1.91 8.75
N ASP A 94 3.68 -0.81 9.49
CA ASP A 94 3.04 -0.83 10.80
C ASP A 94 1.59 -1.30 10.73
N ASP A 95 0.88 -0.91 9.67
CA ASP A 95 -0.51 -1.30 9.49
C ASP A 95 -0.69 -2.77 9.11
N TYR A 96 0.25 -3.35 8.36
CA TYR A 96 0.06 -4.63 7.70
C TYR A 96 1.09 -5.72 8.07
N ILE A 97 2.08 -5.46 8.93
CA ILE A 97 3.11 -6.46 9.27
C ILE A 97 2.51 -7.76 9.83
N ASN A 98 1.46 -7.65 10.65
CA ASN A 98 0.76 -8.83 11.17
C ASN A 98 0.06 -9.61 10.05
N PHE A 99 -0.54 -8.92 9.08
CA PHE A 99 -1.13 -9.54 7.90
C PHE A 99 -0.07 -10.24 7.05
N ILE A 100 1.08 -9.60 6.82
CA ILE A 100 2.18 -10.18 6.04
C ILE A 100 2.66 -11.47 6.70
N LYS A 101 2.90 -11.46 8.01
CA LYS A 101 3.29 -12.64 8.80
C LYS A 101 2.27 -13.77 8.70
N GLU A 102 0.98 -13.45 8.91
CA GLU A 102 -0.09 -14.44 8.80
C GLU A 102 -0.24 -14.99 7.37
N ARG A 103 0.01 -14.16 6.35
CA ARG A 103 0.01 -14.60 4.95
C ARG A 103 1.18 -15.53 4.63
N ARG A 104 2.39 -15.24 5.10
CA ARG A 104 3.57 -16.11 4.97
C ARG A 104 3.30 -17.49 5.55
N ALA A 105 2.77 -17.54 6.77
CA ALA A 105 2.38 -18.78 7.44
C ALA A 105 1.33 -19.57 6.64
N ASN A 106 0.25 -18.91 6.20
CA ASN A 106 -0.83 -19.57 5.46
C ASN A 106 -0.42 -20.08 4.08
N LYS A 107 0.47 -19.37 3.38
CA LYS A 107 0.99 -19.78 2.07
C LYS A 107 2.25 -20.66 2.18
N LYS A 108 2.78 -20.89 3.39
CA LYS A 108 4.05 -21.58 3.66
C LYS A 108 5.20 -21.01 2.83
N ASN A 109 5.27 -19.69 2.74
CA ASN A 109 6.30 -18.98 1.99
C ASN A 109 6.73 -17.74 2.77
N GLU A 110 7.92 -17.81 3.37
CA GLU A 110 8.52 -16.73 4.15
C GLU A 110 9.06 -15.58 3.28
N GLU A 111 9.30 -15.83 1.99
CA GLU A 111 9.84 -14.85 1.04
C GLU A 111 8.81 -13.81 0.59
N ILE A 112 7.52 -13.99 0.93
CA ILE A 112 6.47 -13.04 0.56
C ILE A 112 6.80 -11.65 1.13
N TRP A 113 7.19 -10.73 0.25
CA TRP A 113 7.56 -9.35 0.57
C TRP A 113 8.69 -9.21 1.59
N ILE A 114 9.68 -10.12 1.52
CA ILE A 114 10.79 -10.18 2.47
C ILE A 114 11.70 -8.95 2.38
N GLU A 115 11.98 -8.48 1.17
CA GLU A 115 12.87 -7.35 0.92
C GLU A 115 12.27 -6.06 1.48
N PHE A 116 10.96 -5.86 1.27
CA PHE A 116 10.20 -4.78 1.87
C PHE A 116 10.31 -4.80 3.40
N THR A 117 9.98 -5.93 4.04
CA THR A 117 10.01 -6.00 5.51
C THR A 117 11.43 -5.77 6.06
N THR A 118 12.45 -6.31 5.39
CA THR A 118 13.85 -6.18 5.79
C THR A 118 14.33 -4.74 5.67
N LEU A 119 13.99 -4.05 4.57
CA LEU A 119 14.38 -2.66 4.37
C LEU A 119 13.75 -1.75 5.44
N VAL A 120 12.48 -1.94 5.77
CA VAL A 120 11.82 -1.15 6.82
C VAL A 120 12.48 -1.36 8.17
N GLU A 121 12.78 -2.61 8.53
CA GLU A 121 13.46 -2.93 9.78
C GLU A 121 14.85 -2.28 9.82
N LYS A 122 15.66 -2.41 8.75
CA LYS A 122 16.95 -1.73 8.60
C LYS A 122 16.83 -0.21 8.82
N TRP A 123 15.81 0.41 8.24
CA TRP A 123 15.59 1.84 8.41
C TRP A 123 15.18 2.24 9.83
N LYS A 124 14.41 1.40 10.53
CA LYS A 124 14.00 1.61 11.93
C LYS A 124 15.15 1.47 12.92
N PHE A 125 16.08 0.53 12.71
CA PHE A 125 17.24 0.33 13.58
C PHE A 125 18.34 1.38 13.42
N ARG A 126 18.45 2.02 12.24
CA ARG A 126 19.46 3.06 11.95
C ARG A 126 18.98 4.49 12.30
N ASN A 127 18.15 4.62 13.34
CA ASN A 127 17.68 5.92 13.85
C ASN A 127 18.27 6.20 15.22
#